data_AF-A0A852YZ52-F1
#
_entry.id   AF-A0A852YZ52-F1
#
_cell.length_a   1.000
_cell.length_b   1.000
_cell.length_c   1.000
_cell.angle_alpha   90.00
_cell.angle_beta   90.00
_cell.angle_gamma   90.00
#
_symmetry.space_group_name_H-M   'P 1'
#
loop_
_entity.id
_entity.type
_entity.pdbx_description
1 polymer ?
#
loop_
_entity_poly.entity_id
_entity_poly.type
_entity_poly.pdbx_seq_one_letter_code
_entity_poly.pdbx_strand_id
1 'polypeptide(L)'
;MEIDNDSVVNLPGVDDREMDRLIALRAACQVVGPPGDFSAVDSFVHEFRGWLAQSTGDPDKLFRRYVLLLTTSGRSGVGDRDAAKLRKTIDDIYRKV
;
A
#
# COMPACT_ATOMS: atom_id res chain seq x y z
N MET A 1 -6.85 2.85 13.22
CA MET A 1 -7.83 2.71 12.13
C MET A 1 -8.05 1.22 11.95
N GLU A 2 -9.28 0.75 12.06
CA GLU A 2 -9.63 -0.64 11.79
C GLU A 2 -9.65 -0.82 10.26
N ILE A 3 -8.85 -1.75 9.73
CA ILE A 3 -8.87 -2.06 8.30
C ILE A 3 -9.92 -3.13 8.10
N ASP A 4 -11.08 -2.71 7.62
CA ASP A 4 -12.14 -3.63 7.24
C ASP A 4 -11.76 -4.39 5.96
N ASN A 5 -12.28 -5.60 5.78
CA ASN A 5 -12.09 -6.40 4.56
C ASN A 5 -12.59 -5.64 3.32
N ASP A 6 -13.61 -4.81 3.46
CA ASP A 6 -14.12 -3.97 2.38
C ASP A 6 -13.11 -2.90 1.92
N SER A 7 -12.05 -2.63 2.69
CA SER A 7 -10.97 -1.71 2.30
C SER A 7 -10.00 -2.26 1.27
N VAL A 8 -10.03 -3.58 1.00
CA VAL A 8 -9.05 -4.26 0.11
C VAL A 8 -9.69 -4.91 -1.11
N VAL A 9 -11.01 -5.04 -1.13
CA VAL A 9 -11.77 -5.50 -2.31
C VAL A 9 -11.93 -4.37 -3.33
N ASN A 10 -12.17 -4.73 -4.59
CA ASN A 10 -12.36 -3.73 -5.63
C ASN A 10 -13.66 -2.96 -5.41
N LEU A 11 -13.59 -1.65 -5.63
CA LEU A 11 -14.78 -0.83 -5.74
C LEU A 11 -15.59 -1.25 -6.98
N PRO A 12 -16.93 -1.10 -6.97
CA PRO A 12 -17.75 -1.40 -8.14
C PRO A 12 -17.25 -0.66 -9.39
N GLY A 13 -16.99 -1.41 -10.46
CA GLY A 13 -16.51 -0.86 -11.73
C GLY A 13 -15.02 -0.54 -11.80
N VAL A 14 -14.24 -0.83 -10.74
CA VAL A 14 -12.79 -0.62 -10.70
C VAL A 14 -12.09 -1.95 -10.90
N ASP A 15 -11.15 -2.01 -11.84
CA ASP A 15 -10.35 -3.21 -12.07
C ASP A 15 -9.23 -3.37 -11.02
N ASP A 16 -8.56 -4.52 -11.01
CA ASP A 16 -7.50 -4.78 -10.03
C ASP A 16 -6.33 -3.80 -10.13
N ARG A 17 -5.99 -3.36 -11.33
CA ARG A 17 -4.85 -2.49 -11.57
C ARG A 17 -5.12 -1.08 -11.08
N GLU A 18 -6.34 -0.61 -11.28
CA GLU A 18 -6.84 0.66 -10.76
C GLU A 18 -7.00 0.61 -9.24
N MET A 19 -7.52 -0.49 -8.70
CA MET A 19 -7.63 -0.67 -7.27
C MET A 19 -6.25 -0.71 -6.59
N ASP A 20 -5.27 -1.41 -7.17
CA ASP A 20 -3.89 -1.44 -6.66
C ASP A 20 -3.24 -0.06 -6.68
N ARG A 21 -3.54 0.78 -7.69
CA ARG A 21 -3.10 2.18 -7.72
C ARG A 21 -3.71 2.98 -6.57
N LEU A 22 -5.01 2.84 -6.33
CA LEU A 22 -5.70 3.54 -5.24
C LEU A 22 -5.17 3.10 -3.87
N ILE A 23 -4.94 1.81 -3.67
CA ILE A 23 -4.39 1.27 -2.43
C ILE A 23 -2.96 1.74 -2.21
N ALA A 24 -2.11 1.70 -3.25
CA ALA A 24 -0.75 2.22 -3.16
C ALA A 24 -0.72 3.72 -2.84
N LEU A 25 -1.60 4.51 -3.44
CA LEU A 25 -1.74 5.94 -3.14
C LEU A 25 -2.19 6.17 -1.70
N ARG A 26 -3.22 5.45 -1.24
CA ARG A 26 -3.69 5.51 0.14
C ARG A 26 -2.56 5.20 1.12
N ALA A 27 -1.83 4.12 0.89
CA ALA A 27 -0.69 3.72 1.70
C ALA A 27 0.42 4.77 1.70
N ALA A 28 0.74 5.37 0.55
CA ALA A 28 1.74 6.43 0.45
C ALA A 28 1.35 7.68 1.24
N CYS A 29 0.08 8.11 1.15
CA CYS A 29 -0.44 9.23 1.94
C CYS A 29 -0.39 8.97 3.45
N GLN A 30 -0.55 7.71 3.89
CA GLN A 30 -0.42 7.35 5.30
C GLN A 30 1.02 7.48 5.82
N VAL A 31 2.02 7.39 4.94
CA VAL A 31 3.44 7.54 5.29
C VAL A 31 3.87 9.01 5.22
N VAL A 32 3.56 9.66 4.11
CA VAL A 32 4.02 11.03 3.81
C VAL A 32 3.19 12.09 4.55
N GLY A 33 1.95 11.77 4.90
CA GLY A 33 0.94 12.76 5.30
C GLY A 33 0.22 13.34 4.07
N PRO A 34 -0.66 14.35 4.26
CA PRO A 34 -1.37 14.99 3.15
C PRO A 34 -0.38 15.53 2.10
N PRO A 35 -0.35 14.99 0.88
CA PRO A 35 0.60 15.45 -0.11
C PRO A 35 0.19 16.86 -0.59
N GLY A 36 1.13 17.81 -0.49
CA GLY A 36 0.97 19.12 -1.14
C GLY A 36 1.16 19.05 -2.66
N ASP A 37 1.86 18.02 -3.14
CA ASP A 37 2.07 17.68 -4.55
C ASP A 37 2.24 16.16 -4.69
N PHE A 38 1.85 15.59 -5.84
CA PHE A 38 1.95 14.15 -6.12
C PHE A 38 3.41 13.66 -6.10
N SER A 39 4.36 14.52 -6.47
CA SER A 39 5.79 14.21 -6.38
C SER A 39 6.25 13.76 -4.99
N ALA A 40 5.54 14.17 -3.93
CA ALA A 40 5.84 13.78 -2.56
C ALA A 40 5.53 12.30 -2.25
N VAL A 41 4.62 11.68 -2.99
CA VAL A 41 4.19 10.29 -2.80
C VAL A 41 4.62 9.35 -3.93
N ASP A 42 5.10 9.87 -5.05
CA ASP A 42 5.37 9.10 -6.28
C ASP A 42 6.29 7.89 -6.04
N SER A 43 7.42 8.07 -5.36
CA SER A 43 8.34 6.97 -5.05
C SER A 43 7.68 5.86 -4.22
N PHE A 44 6.83 6.21 -3.26
CA PHE A 44 6.08 5.23 -2.47
C PHE A 44 5.03 4.51 -3.30
N VAL A 45 4.28 5.26 -4.11
CA VAL A 45 3.28 4.69 -5.02
C VAL A 45 3.95 3.71 -5.98
N HIS A 46 5.11 4.05 -6.53
CA HIS A 46 5.87 3.18 -7.42
C HIS A 46 6.27 1.87 -6.72
N GLU A 47 6.92 1.95 -5.56
CA GLU A 47 7.37 0.78 -4.80
C GLU A 47 6.21 -0.11 -4.36
N PHE A 48 5.14 0.49 -3.84
CA PHE A 48 3.97 -0.26 -3.36
C PHE A 48 3.21 -0.94 -4.50
N ARG A 49 3.05 -0.27 -5.64
CA ARG A 49 2.46 -0.91 -6.84
C ARG A 49 3.33 -2.05 -7.34
N GLY A 50 4.65 -1.85 -7.37
CA GLY A 50 5.59 -2.91 -7.76
C GLY A 50 5.48 -4.13 -6.85
N TRP A 51 5.23 -3.93 -5.56
CA TRP A 51 5.05 -5.02 -4.60
C TRP A 51 3.67 -5.70 -4.69
N LEU A 52 2.58 -4.95 -4.93
CA LEU A 52 1.24 -5.51 -5.16
C LEU A 52 1.16 -6.35 -6.44
N ALA A 53 1.86 -5.93 -7.49
CA ALA A 53 1.94 -6.62 -8.77
C ALA A 53 2.61 -8.00 -8.70
N GLN A 54 3.25 -8.35 -7.57
CA GLN A 54 3.84 -9.66 -7.34
C GLN A 54 2.82 -10.71 -6.86
N SER A 55 1.54 -10.35 -6.80
CA SER A 55 0.49 -11.28 -6.37
C SER A 55 0.35 -12.49 -7.29
N THR A 56 0.14 -13.68 -6.71
CA THR A 56 0.04 -14.95 -7.46
C THR A 56 -1.37 -15.53 -7.55
N GLY A 57 -2.39 -14.74 -7.18
CA GLY A 57 -3.80 -15.10 -7.27
C GLY A 57 -4.69 -14.14 -6.47
N ASP A 58 -6.00 -14.33 -6.53
CA ASP A 58 -6.96 -13.42 -5.88
C ASP A 58 -6.84 -13.40 -4.34
N PRO A 59 -6.69 -14.55 -3.63
CA PRO A 59 -6.50 -14.51 -2.19
C PRO A 59 -5.23 -13.78 -1.78
N ASP A 60 -4.13 -14.02 -2.51
CA ASP A 60 -2.85 -13.37 -2.25
C ASP A 60 -2.90 -11.86 -2.50
N LYS A 61 -3.58 -11.44 -3.57
CA LYS A 61 -3.81 -10.03 -3.90
C LYS A 61 -4.51 -9.29 -2.77
N LEU A 62 -5.63 -9.83 -2.29
CA LEU A 62 -6.37 -9.25 -1.16
C LEU A 62 -5.51 -9.19 0.10
N PHE A 63 -4.75 -10.25 0.38
CA PHE A 63 -3.88 -10.32 1.56
C PHE A 63 -2.73 -9.30 1.47
N ARG A 64 -2.06 -9.17 0.32
CA ARG A 64 -1.03 -8.16 0.09
C ARG A 64 -1.57 -6.75 0.29
N ARG A 65 -2.72 -6.43 -0.30
CA ARG A 65 -3.41 -5.14 -0.11
C ARG A 65 -3.66 -4.86 1.38
N TYR A 66 -4.12 -5.85 2.13
CA TYR A 66 -4.33 -5.75 3.56
C TYR A 66 -3.03 -5.46 4.32
N VAL A 67 -1.99 -6.26 4.11
CA VAL A 67 -0.69 -6.09 4.80
C VAL A 67 -0.08 -4.71 4.50
N LEU A 68 -0.17 -4.24 3.25
CA LEU A 68 0.30 -2.92 2.87
C LEU A 68 -0.41 -1.81 3.65
N LEU A 69 -1.74 -1.83 3.69
CA LEU A 69 -2.52 -0.85 4.44
C LEU A 69 -2.26 -0.95 5.96
N LEU A 70 -2.15 -2.16 6.49
CA LEU A 70 -1.85 -2.41 7.90
C LEU A 70 -0.51 -1.81 8.30
N THR A 71 0.52 -2.07 7.49
CA THR A 71 1.89 -1.66 7.81
C THR A 71 2.06 -0.14 7.70
N THR A 72 1.32 0.50 6.81
CA THR A 72 1.45 1.95 6.54
C THR A 72 0.50 2.81 7.37
N SER A 73 -0.59 2.25 7.89
CA SER A 73 -1.57 2.96 8.71
C SER A 73 -0.92 3.67 9.91
N GLY A 74 -1.17 4.98 10.04
CA GLY A 74 -0.71 5.77 11.18
C GLY A 74 0.78 6.11 11.19
N ARG A 75 1.50 5.89 10.08
CA ARG A 75 2.93 6.25 9.94
C ARG A 75 3.17 7.71 9.53
N SER A 76 2.16 8.58 9.57
CA SER A 76 2.28 9.94 9.05
C SER A 76 3.34 10.72 9.82
N GLY A 77 4.35 11.22 9.10
CA GLY A 77 5.43 12.01 9.71
C GLY A 77 6.53 11.19 10.40
N VAL A 78 6.52 9.86 10.31
CA VAL A 78 7.64 9.02 10.76
C VAL A 78 8.78 9.15 9.74
N GLY A 79 9.97 9.55 10.21
CA GLY A 79 11.10 10.03 9.37
C GLY A 79 11.73 9.04 8.39
N ASP A 80 11.23 7.81 8.26
CA ASP A 80 11.69 6.86 7.24
C ASP A 80 11.00 7.17 5.90
N ARG A 81 11.54 8.17 5.19
CA ARG A 81 11.08 8.59 3.86
C ARG A 81 11.61 7.73 2.71
N ASP A 82 12.30 6.65 3.02
CA ASP A 82 12.84 5.71 2.04
C ASP A 82 11.77 4.66 1.68
N ALA A 83 11.20 4.81 0.48
CA ALA A 83 10.17 3.92 -0.05
C ALA A 83 10.66 2.47 -0.20
N ALA A 84 11.91 2.26 -0.60
CA ALA A 84 12.47 0.93 -0.80
C ALA A 84 12.70 0.20 0.53
N LYS A 85 13.19 0.93 1.55
CA LYS A 85 13.33 0.41 2.91
C LYS A 85 11.97 0.03 3.52
N LEU A 86 10.95 0.86 3.31
CA LEU A 86 9.60 0.57 3.79
C LEU A 86 8.99 -0.62 3.05
N ARG A 87 9.16 -0.72 1.72
CA ARG A 87 8.76 -1.90 0.95
C ARG A 87 9.39 -3.17 1.51
N LYS A 88 10.69 -3.15 1.85
CA LYS A 88 11.36 -4.30 2.47
C LYS A 88 10.70 -4.69 3.79
N THR A 89 10.34 -3.71 4.62
CA THR A 89 9.65 -3.97 5.91
C THR A 89 8.27 -4.61 5.67
N ILE A 90 7.52 -4.15 4.67
CA ILE A 90 6.23 -4.73 4.28
C ILE A 90 6.41 -6.19 3.82
N ASP A 91 7.43 -6.46 2.99
CA ASP A 91 7.76 -7.81 2.52
C ASP A 91 8.15 -8.74 3.68
N ASP A 92 8.94 -8.26 4.62
CA ASP A 92 9.34 -9.01 5.82
C ASP A 92 8.14 -9.34 6.73
N ILE A 93 7.15 -8.46 6.83
CA ILE A 93 5.92 -8.71 7.59
C ILE A 93 5.05 -9.72 6.85
N TYR A 94 4.83 -9.53 5.55
CA TYR A 94 4.02 -10.43 4.72
C TYR A 94 4.54 -11.87 4.75
N ARG A 95 5.87 -12.08 4.77
CA ARG A 95 6.48 -13.43 4.85
C ARG A 95 6.38 -14.10 6.21
N LYS A 96 6.02 -13.37 7.26
CA LYS A 96 5.96 -13.88 8.64
C LYS A 96 4.54 -14.23 9.08
N VAL A 97 3.54 -13.88 8.29
CA VAL A 97 2.13 -14.22 8.49
C VAL A 97 1.78 -15.38 7.57
#